data_AF-D7SNV9-F1
#
_entry.id   AF-D7SNV9-F1
#
_cell.length_a   1.000
_cell.length_b   1.000
_cell.length_c   1.000
_cell.angle_alpha   90.00
_cell.angle_beta   90.00
_cell.angle_gamma   90.00
#
_symmetry.space_group_name_H-M   'P 1'
#
loop_
_entity.id
_entity.type
_entity.pdbx_description
1 polymer ?
#
loop_
_entity_poly.entity_id
_entity_poly.type
_entity_poly.pdbx_seq_one_letter_code
_entity_poly.pdbx_strand_id
1 'polypeptide(L)'
;MSMPLLEQAVLDLCCTTLPESVAIAGLGCSSGPNTFCAVSEIVTIIYKRCCQLGRSPPRFWVFSNDLPGNDFNSVFKSLLAFHEKMRGKNGEEFGPCHVAAVPASFYHKLAPPRTLQFVYSACSLHWLSQVPPELLNKQISNKGKI
;
A
#
# COMPACT_ATOMS: atom_id res chain seq x y z
N MET A 1 1.83 -13.37 -4.87
CA MET A 1 2.67 -12.16 -4.71
C MET A 1 4.05 -12.49 -5.24
N SER A 2 4.53 -11.82 -6.29
CA SER A 2 5.92 -11.98 -6.77
C SER A 2 6.87 -11.25 -5.83
N MET A 3 7.07 -11.81 -4.63
CA MET A 3 7.91 -11.24 -3.58
C MET A 3 9.29 -10.73 -4.06
N PRO A 4 9.99 -11.42 -4.97
CA PRO A 4 11.30 -10.95 -5.45
C PRO A 4 11.25 -9.60 -6.16
N LEU A 5 10.19 -9.32 -6.93
CA LEU A 5 10.08 -8.04 -7.66
C LEU A 5 9.77 -6.88 -6.71
N LEU A 6 8.90 -7.12 -5.71
CA LEU A 6 8.60 -6.14 -4.68
C LEU A 6 9.87 -5.79 -3.90
N GLU A 7 10.61 -6.81 -3.46
CA GLU A 7 11.84 -6.63 -2.71
C GLU A 7 12.87 -5.83 -3.50
N GLN A 8 13.12 -6.20 -4.76
CA GLN A 8 14.06 -5.49 -5.62
C GLN A 8 13.67 -4.01 -5.78
N ALA A 9 12.40 -3.71 -6.08
CA ALA A 9 11.94 -2.33 -6.26
C ALA A 9 12.11 -1.48 -4.99
N VAL A 10 11.90 -2.07 -3.81
CA VAL A 10 12.11 -1.38 -2.52
C VAL A 10 13.60 -1.19 -2.23
N LEU A 11 14.44 -2.18 -2.54
CA LEU A 11 15.89 -2.06 -2.39
C LEU A 11 16.47 -0.98 -3.32
N ASP A 12 15.99 -0.88 -4.56
CA ASP A 12 16.36 0.17 -5.50
C ASP A 12 15.99 1.57 -4.97
N LEU A 13 14.79 1.71 -4.37
CA LEU A 13 14.41 2.93 -3.67
C LEU A 13 15.39 3.27 -2.53
N CYS A 14 15.84 2.28 -1.76
CA CYS A 14 16.78 2.48 -0.66
C CYS A 14 18.21 2.85 -1.11
N CYS A 15 18.56 2.60 -2.38
CA CYS A 15 19.83 3.06 -2.96
C CYS A 15 19.87 4.59 -3.14
N THR A 16 18.71 5.25 -3.10
CA THR A 16 18.61 6.72 -3.13
C THR A 16 18.74 7.33 -1.73
N THR A 17 18.77 8.66 -1.65
CA THR A 17 18.64 9.39 -0.38
C THR A 17 17.17 9.45 0.02
N LEU A 18 16.80 8.69 1.05
CA LEU A 18 15.44 8.72 1.58
C LEU A 18 15.20 10.02 2.39
N PRO A 19 14.01 10.62 2.28
CA PRO A 19 13.60 11.71 3.16
C PRO A 19 13.44 11.22 4.61
N GLU A 20 13.36 12.17 5.55
CA GLU A 20 13.13 11.88 6.98
C GLU A 20 11.80 11.13 7.23
N SER A 21 10.81 11.32 6.36
CA SER A 21 9.53 10.62 6.38
C SER A 21 9.25 9.97 5.05
N VAL A 22 8.96 8.66 5.06
CA VAL A 22 8.64 7.87 3.88
C VAL A 22 7.16 7.49 3.90
N ALA A 23 6.43 7.99 2.91
CA ALA A 23 5.03 7.70 2.65
C ALA A 23 4.88 6.59 1.60
N ILE A 24 4.13 5.56 2.00
CA ILE A 24 3.83 4.37 1.23
C ILE A 24 2.32 4.29 1.05
N ALA A 25 1.84 4.07 -0.17
CA ALA A 25 0.41 3.85 -0.41
C ALA A 25 0.14 2.41 -0.88
N GLY A 26 -0.82 1.73 -0.25
CA GLY A 26 -1.39 0.47 -0.72
C GLY A 26 -2.73 0.73 -1.40
N LEU A 27 -2.81 0.52 -2.72
CA LEU A 27 -4.00 0.80 -3.53
C LEU A 27 -4.88 -0.46 -3.69
N GLY A 28 -6.13 -0.37 -3.22
CA GLY A 28 -7.06 -1.48 -3.10
C GLY A 28 -6.65 -2.40 -1.95
N CYS A 29 -6.71 -1.88 -0.73
CA CYS A 29 -6.23 -2.55 0.47
C CYS A 29 -7.19 -3.64 0.99
N SER A 30 -8.45 -3.62 0.56
CA SER A 30 -9.54 -4.45 1.08
C SER A 30 -9.63 -4.36 2.62
N SER A 31 -10.22 -5.38 3.25
CA SER A 31 -10.44 -5.45 4.71
C SER A 31 -9.95 -6.77 5.33
N GLY A 32 -9.28 -7.61 4.53
CA GLY A 32 -8.89 -8.97 4.94
C GLY A 32 -7.59 -9.03 5.73
N PRO A 33 -7.20 -10.23 6.20
CA PRO A 33 -5.95 -10.43 6.95
C PRO A 33 -4.69 -10.06 6.14
N ASN A 34 -4.81 -9.96 4.82
CA ASN A 34 -3.71 -9.61 3.91
C ASN A 34 -3.50 -8.11 3.75
N THR A 35 -4.39 -7.25 4.25
CA THR A 35 -4.37 -5.80 4.03
C THR A 35 -3.01 -5.17 4.34
N PHE A 36 -2.35 -5.61 5.42
CA PHE A 36 -1.05 -5.09 5.82
C PHE A 36 0.15 -5.94 5.37
N CYS A 37 -0.04 -7.10 4.74
CA CYS A 37 1.06 -8.03 4.46
C CYS A 37 2.15 -7.41 3.59
N ALA A 38 1.78 -6.85 2.43
CA ALA A 38 2.77 -6.24 1.53
C ALA A 38 3.42 -4.99 2.15
N VAL A 39 2.63 -4.16 2.84
CA VAL A 39 3.13 -2.96 3.50
C VAL A 39 4.13 -3.30 4.61
N SER A 40 3.84 -4.32 5.43
CA SER A 40 4.77 -4.79 6.46
C SER A 40 6.12 -5.18 5.86
N GLU A 41 6.13 -5.86 4.71
CA GLU A 41 7.36 -6.25 4.02
C GLU A 41 8.12 -5.03 3.48
N ILE A 42 7.43 -4.10 2.80
CA ILE A 42 8.04 -2.86 2.28
C ILE A 42 8.71 -2.08 3.42
N VAL A 43 7.99 -1.81 4.50
CA VAL A 43 8.50 -1.06 5.66
C VAL A 43 9.68 -1.79 6.31
N THR A 44 9.58 -3.12 6.45
CA THR A 44 10.65 -3.95 7.01
C THR A 44 11.93 -3.90 6.17
N ILE A 45 11.81 -3.99 4.84
CA ILE A 45 12.96 -3.91 3.92
C ILE A 45 13.64 -2.54 4.04
N ILE A 46 12.86 -1.45 3.99
CA ILE A 46 13.40 -0.09 4.10
C ILE A 46 14.12 0.10 5.44
N TYR A 47 13.47 -0.29 6.55
CA TYR A 47 14.04 -0.19 7.88
C TYR A 47 15.37 -0.95 8.00
N LYS A 48 15.36 -2.25 7.67
CA LYS A 48 16.56 -3.09 7.75
C LYS A 48 17.68 -2.58 6.85
N ARG A 49 17.34 -2.10 5.65
CA ARG A 49 18.33 -1.57 4.73
C ARG A 49 18.95 -0.27 5.25
N CYS A 50 18.17 0.62 5.87
CA CYS A 50 18.70 1.81 6.54
C CYS A 50 19.67 1.44 7.67
N CYS A 51 19.30 0.50 8.54
CA CYS A 51 20.16 0.03 9.62
C CYS A 51 21.47 -0.58 9.09
N GLN A 52 21.41 -1.42 8.06
CA GLN A 52 22.60 -2.01 7.43
C GLN A 52 23.55 -0.97 6.84
N LEU A 53 23.01 0.14 6.32
CA LEU A 53 23.79 1.24 5.78
C LEU A 53 24.25 2.25 6.85
N GLY A 54 23.95 2.00 8.14
CA GLY A 54 24.25 2.93 9.22
C GLY A 54 23.47 4.25 9.15
N ARG A 55 22.35 4.27 8.41
CA ARG A 55 21.48 5.44 8.27
C ARG A 55 20.38 5.41 9.33
N SER A 56 19.98 6.58 9.81
CA SER A 56 18.77 6.70 10.64
C SER A 56 17.54 6.25 9.85
N PRO A 57 16.74 5.31 10.36
CA PRO A 57 15.51 4.90 9.68
C PRO A 57 14.50 6.06 9.58
N PRO A 58 13.72 6.15 8.49
CA PRO A 58 12.73 7.20 8.33
C PRO A 58 11.49 6.93 9.20
N ARG A 59 10.70 7.99 9.43
CA ARG A 59 9.33 7.86 9.96
C ARG A 59 8.43 7.32 8.84
N PHE A 60 7.63 6.30 9.14
CA PHE A 60 6.78 5.68 8.12
C PHE A 60 5.36 6.24 8.15
N TRP A 61 4.82 6.53 6.97
CA TRP A 61 3.41 6.81 6.75
C TRP A 61 2.85 5.80 5.76
N VAL A 62 1.81 5.09 6.16
CA VAL A 62 1.11 4.10 5.34
C VAL A 62 -0.28 4.63 5.03
N PHE A 63 -0.57 4.82 3.76
CA PHE A 63 -1.89 5.16 3.25
C PHE A 63 -2.56 3.90 2.71
N SER A 64 -3.54 3.39 3.45
CA SER A 64 -4.40 2.28 3.03
C SER A 64 -5.56 2.84 2.21
N ASN A 65 -5.51 2.67 0.90
CA ASN A 65 -6.53 3.17 -0.02
C ASN A 65 -7.48 2.04 -0.46
N ASP A 66 -8.77 2.34 -0.47
CA ASP A 66 -9.81 1.55 -1.12
C ASP A 66 -11.03 2.44 -1.39
N LEU A 67 -12.05 1.90 -2.06
CA LEU A 67 -13.32 2.59 -2.28
C LEU A 67 -14.01 2.95 -0.95
N PRO A 68 -14.84 4.03 -0.92
CA PRO A 68 -15.57 4.42 0.29
C PRO A 68 -16.43 3.33 0.94
N GLY A 69 -16.86 2.33 0.17
CA GLY A 69 -17.64 1.19 0.65
C GLY A 69 -16.83 0.08 1.33
N ASN A 70 -15.50 0.18 1.37
CA ASN A 70 -14.64 -0.80 2.05
C ASN A 70 -14.81 -0.72 3.59
N ASP A 71 -14.64 -1.86 4.26
CA ASP A 71 -14.73 -1.94 5.73
C ASP A 71 -13.41 -1.51 6.41
N PHE A 72 -13.15 -0.21 6.38
CA PHE A 72 -12.01 0.38 7.09
C PHE A 72 -12.07 0.17 8.61
N ASN A 73 -13.23 -0.10 9.20
CA ASN A 73 -13.31 -0.41 10.62
C ASN A 73 -12.59 -1.73 10.93
N SER A 74 -12.77 -2.75 10.09
CA SER A 74 -12.03 -4.02 10.21
C SER A 74 -10.54 -3.85 9.97
N VAL A 75 -10.15 -2.99 9.01
CA VAL A 75 -8.74 -2.62 8.81
C VAL A 75 -8.16 -2.00 10.09
N PHE A 76 -8.85 -1.02 10.67
CA PHE A 76 -8.36 -0.33 11.87
C PHE A 76 -8.34 -1.19 13.13
N LYS A 77 -9.28 -2.14 13.28
CA LYS A 77 -9.23 -3.15 14.36
C LYS A 77 -7.97 -4.01 14.29
N SER A 78 -7.40 -4.19 13.10
CA SER A 78 -6.19 -4.99 12.89
C SER A 78 -4.88 -4.22 13.10
N LEU A 79 -4.92 -2.91 13.40
CA LEU A 79 -3.72 -2.09 13.57
C LEU A 79 -2.83 -2.51 14.75
N LEU A 80 -3.43 -2.90 15.87
CA LEU A 80 -2.67 -3.34 17.04
C LEU A 80 -1.79 -4.56 16.70
N ALA A 81 -2.41 -5.59 16.10
CA ALA A 81 -1.71 -6.78 15.64
C ALA A 81 -0.65 -6.46 14.58
N PHE A 82 -0.93 -5.49 13.69
CA PHE A 82 0.06 -5.00 12.72
C PHE A 82 1.28 -4.37 13.43
N HIS A 83 1.08 -3.47 14.39
CA HIS A 83 2.19 -2.85 15.12
C HIS A 83 2.99 -3.85 15.97
N GLU A 84 2.33 -4.80 16.63
CA GLU A 84 2.98 -5.90 17.36
C GLU A 84 3.84 -6.75 16.42
N LYS A 85 3.30 -7.12 15.26
CA LYS A 85 4.04 -7.85 14.23
C LYS A 85 5.25 -7.06 13.73
N MET A 86 5.12 -5.74 13.56
CA MET A 86 6.22 -4.88 13.11
C MET A 86 7.34 -4.82 14.16
N ARG A 87 7.02 -4.64 15.44
CA ARG A 87 8.02 -4.70 16.53
C ARG A 87 8.67 -6.08 16.63
N GLY A 88 7.88 -7.15 16.61
CA GLY A 88 8.41 -8.52 16.65
C GLY A 88 9.35 -8.87 15.49
N LYS A 89 9.11 -8.30 14.30
CA LYS A 89 9.96 -8.51 13.11
C LYS A 89 11.22 -7.64 13.05
N ASN A 90 11.18 -6.44 13.63
CA ASN A 90 12.19 -5.40 13.44
C ASN A 90 12.92 -4.96 14.72
N GLY A 91 12.48 -5.47 15.89
CA GLY A 91 12.97 -5.09 17.21
C GLY A 91 12.13 -3.99 17.86
N GLU A 92 12.27 -3.82 19.18
CA GLU A 92 11.58 -2.79 19.97
C GLU A 92 11.99 -1.36 19.57
N GLU A 93 13.20 -1.20 19.00
CA GLU A 93 13.71 0.07 18.47
C GLU A 93 13.07 0.49 17.14
N PHE A 94 12.16 -0.34 16.59
CA PHE A 94 11.46 0.00 15.36
C PHE A 94 10.63 1.29 15.55
N GLY A 95 10.99 2.31 14.77
CA GLY A 95 10.44 3.67 14.88
C GLY A 95 8.95 3.78 14.52
N PRO A 96 8.39 5.00 14.63
CA PRO A 96 6.96 5.22 14.42
C PRO A 96 6.52 4.89 12.99
N CYS A 97 5.46 4.09 12.90
CA CYS A 97 4.75 3.76 11.67
C CYS A 97 3.29 4.21 11.82
N HIS A 98 2.93 5.26 11.10
CA HIS A 98 1.59 5.83 11.12
C HIS A 98 0.77 5.23 9.98
N VAL A 99 -0.49 4.91 10.26
CA VAL A 99 -1.41 4.39 9.25
C VAL A 99 -2.61 5.33 9.10
N ALA A 100 -2.94 5.67 7.87
CA ALA A 100 -4.11 6.47 7.50
C ALA A 100 -4.93 5.75 6.43
N ALA A 101 -6.25 5.92 6.45
CA ALA A 101 -7.14 5.43 5.40
C ALA A 101 -7.39 6.52 4.36
N VAL A 102 -7.52 6.11 3.10
CA VAL A 102 -7.89 6.99 1.98
C VAL A 102 -9.12 6.39 1.27
N PRO A 103 -10.35 6.75 1.67
CA PRO A 103 -11.58 6.21 1.10
C PRO A 103 -11.91 6.90 -0.23
N ALA A 104 -11.28 6.46 -1.32
CA ALA A 104 -11.44 7.04 -2.65
C ALA A 104 -11.05 6.05 -3.75
N SER A 105 -11.59 6.25 -4.96
CA SER A 105 -11.12 5.54 -6.14
C SER A 105 -9.68 5.95 -6.48
N PHE A 106 -8.79 4.98 -6.67
CA PHE A 106 -7.42 5.22 -7.13
C PHE A 106 -7.33 5.69 -8.58
N TYR A 107 -8.44 5.72 -9.32
CA TYR A 107 -8.52 6.38 -10.64
C TYR A 107 -8.57 7.91 -10.53
N HIS A 108 -8.59 8.46 -9.32
CA HIS A 108 -8.51 9.89 -9.03
C HIS A 108 -7.25 10.23 -8.23
N LYS A 109 -6.99 11.53 -8.02
CA LYS A 109 -5.86 11.98 -7.20
C LYS A 109 -6.10 11.61 -5.73
N LEU A 110 -5.22 10.78 -5.18
CA LEU A 110 -5.29 10.31 -3.79
C LEU A 110 -4.41 11.10 -2.82
N ALA A 111 -3.35 11.73 -3.32
CA ALA A 111 -2.38 12.46 -2.50
C ALA A 111 -1.88 13.69 -3.26
N PRO A 112 -1.38 14.72 -2.55
CA PRO A 112 -0.74 15.86 -3.19
C PRO A 112 0.49 15.44 -4.01
N PRO A 113 0.90 16.22 -5.03
CA PRO A 113 2.09 15.91 -5.82
C PRO A 113 3.35 15.74 -4.96
N ARG A 114 4.22 14.79 -5.34
CA ARG A 114 5.53 14.52 -4.71
C ARG A 114 5.46 14.15 -3.22
N THR A 115 4.36 13.57 -2.75
CA THR A 115 4.21 13.14 -1.35
C THR A 115 4.54 11.67 -1.12
N LEU A 116 4.19 10.79 -2.06
CA LEU A 116 4.40 9.33 -1.94
C LEU A 116 5.77 8.93 -2.50
N GLN A 117 6.56 8.17 -1.72
CA GLN A 117 7.84 7.62 -2.16
C GLN A 117 7.69 6.21 -2.75
N PHE A 118 6.68 5.46 -2.30
CA PHE A 118 6.40 4.13 -2.83
C PHE A 118 4.90 3.88 -2.94
N VAL A 119 4.49 3.23 -4.03
CA VAL A 119 3.09 2.85 -4.25
C VAL A 119 3.05 1.38 -4.61
N TYR A 120 2.18 0.64 -3.93
CA TYR A 120 1.94 -0.77 -4.15
C TYR A 120 0.48 -1.01 -4.48
N SER A 121 0.23 -1.90 -5.43
CA SER A 121 -1.11 -2.45 -5.70
C SER A 121 -0.98 -3.91 -6.11
N ALA A 122 -1.91 -4.74 -5.65
CA ALA A 122 -2.00 -6.12 -6.09
C ALA A 122 -3.47 -6.53 -6.22
N CYS A 123 -3.80 -7.15 -7.35
CA CYS A 123 -5.14 -7.62 -7.65
C CYS A 123 -6.23 -6.52 -7.61
N SER A 124 -5.88 -5.25 -7.81
CA SER A 124 -6.84 -4.13 -7.80
C SER A 124 -6.96 -3.46 -9.16
N LEU A 125 -5.87 -3.35 -9.91
CA LEU A 125 -5.83 -2.63 -11.20
C LEU A 125 -6.62 -3.28 -12.33
N HIS A 126 -7.08 -4.54 -12.17
CA HIS A 126 -7.93 -5.18 -13.18
C HIS A 126 -9.40 -4.74 -13.10
N TRP A 127 -9.81 -4.09 -12.01
CA TRP A 127 -11.15 -3.55 -11.84
C TRP A 127 -11.30 -2.24 -12.60
N LEU A 128 -12.09 -2.24 -13.68
CA LEU A 128 -12.38 -1.03 -14.43
C LEU A 128 -13.11 0.01 -13.57
N SER A 129 -12.91 1.29 -13.84
CA SER A 129 -13.63 2.38 -13.19
C SER A 129 -15.13 2.36 -13.47
N GLN A 130 -15.51 1.82 -14.63
CA GLN A 130 -16.88 1.67 -15.10
C GLN A 130 -16.94 0.58 -16.18
N VAL A 131 -18.15 0.12 -16.48
CA VAL A 131 -18.40 -0.73 -17.65
C VAL A 131 -18.02 0.04 -18.92
N PRO A 132 -17.36 -0.60 -19.91
CA PRO A 132 -17.05 0.02 -21.20
C PRO A 132 -18.28 0.72 -21.81
N PRO A 133 -18.20 2.01 -22.19
CA PRO A 133 -19.34 2.78 -22.68
C PRO A 133 -20.05 2.14 -23.88
N GLU A 134 -19.33 1.39 -24.71
CA GLU A 134 -19.84 0.73 -25.91
C GLU A 134 -20.84 -0.39 -25.56
N LEU A 135 -20.68 -1.04 -24.40
CA LEU A 135 -21.63 -2.03 -23.87
C LEU A 135 -22.90 -1.33 -23.35
N LEU A 136 -22.74 -0.16 -22.72
CA LEU A 136 -23.86 0.63 -22.20
C LEU A 136 -24.69 1.25 -23.33
N ASN A 137 -24.00 1.74 -24.37
CA ASN A 137 -24.60 2.35 -25.56
C ASN A 137 -25.10 1.31 -26.57
N LYS A 138 -25.02 0.01 -26.25
CA LYS A 138 -25.41 -1.12 -27.10
C LYS A 138 -24.74 -1.13 -28.49
N GLN A 139 -23.57 -0.49 -28.62
CA GLN A 139 -22.74 -0.54 -29.83
C GLN A 139 -22.07 -1.92 -29.95
N ILE A 140 -21.76 -2.53 -28.80
CA ILE A 140 -21.35 -3.92 -28.67
C ILE A 140 -22.23 -4.62 -27.61
N SER A 141 -22.33 -5.95 -27.68
CA SER A 141 -23.28 -6.74 -26.87
C SER A 141 -22.59 -7.89 -26.16
N ASN A 142 -22.65 -7.94 -24.83
CA ASN A 142 -22.23 -9.08 -24.00
C ASN A 142 -23.44 -9.92 -23.53
N LYS A 143 -24.29 -10.36 -24.47
CA LYS A 143 -25.52 -11.10 -24.13
C LYS A 143 -25.21 -12.48 -23.55
N GLY A 144 -25.90 -12.82 -22.46
CA GLY A 144 -25.81 -14.14 -21.82
C GLY A 144 -24.49 -14.42 -21.11
N LYS A 145 -23.67 -13.39 -20.87
CA LYS A 145 -22.37 -13.46 -20.18
C LYS A 145 -22.25 -12.31 -19.20
N ILE A 146 -21.35 -12.47 -18.22
CA ILE A 146 -20.93 -11.42 -17.27
C ILE A 146 -19.52 -11.00 -17.69
#